data_AF-A0A7S0AIC3-F1
#
_entry.id   AF-A0A7S0AIC3-F1
#
_cell.length_a   1.000
_cell.length_b   1.000
_cell.length_c   1.000
_cell.angle_alpha   90.00
_cell.angle_beta   90.00
_cell.angle_gamma   90.00
#
_symmetry.space_group_name_H-M   'P 1'
#
loop_
_entity.id
_entity.type
_entity.pdbx_description
1 polymer ?
#
loop_
_entity_poly.entity_id
_entity_poly.type
_entity_poly.pdbx_seq_one_letter_code
_entity_poly.pdbx_strand_id
1 'polypeptide(L)'
;SVMSPFISIVMWCAFALFSLGFRHHLFYTYGKGNDSGGKLFGDFVSLAIGCIIISEITMFGILGLKGGAVSAPLLIPLIVGTFMFKSYINQQHYYVTKHLPSTQAVEEDIKNIGQINFDFVRDSYRQPAFEKRYLEPENMSVVRGRDTESQAFMTPDNSLAEIVVQ
;
A
#
# COMPACT_ATOMS: atom_id res chain seq x y z
N SER A 1 -9.20 -30.50 8.72
CA SER A 1 -10.21 -30.50 9.79
C SER A 1 -10.41 -31.90 10.33
N VAL A 2 -9.99 -32.16 11.57
CA VAL A 2 -10.06 -33.49 12.20
C VAL A 2 -11.43 -33.80 12.82
N MET A 3 -12.24 -32.76 13.04
CA MET A 3 -13.51 -32.87 13.79
C MET A 3 -14.72 -33.22 12.92
N SER A 4 -14.72 -32.87 11.63
CA SER A 4 -15.78 -33.26 10.70
C SER A 4 -15.28 -33.21 9.25
N PRO A 5 -15.26 -34.36 8.53
CA PRO A 5 -14.86 -34.39 7.12
C PRO A 5 -15.88 -33.69 6.21
N PHE A 6 -17.15 -33.61 6.63
CA PHE A 6 -18.23 -32.99 5.85
C PHE A 6 -17.97 -31.51 5.56
N ILE A 7 -17.54 -30.74 6.57
CA ILE A 7 -17.23 -29.31 6.43
C ILE A 7 -16.09 -29.08 5.44
N SER A 8 -15.12 -30.00 5.39
CA SER A 8 -13.97 -29.88 4.47
C SER A 8 -14.41 -30.03 3.02
N ILE A 9 -15.34 -30.95 2.74
CA ILE A 9 -15.91 -31.16 1.40
C ILE A 9 -16.69 -29.92 0.96
N VAL A 10 -17.54 -29.36 1.84
CA VAL A 10 -18.32 -28.15 1.55
C VAL A 10 -17.39 -26.96 1.28
N MET A 11 -16.36 -26.76 2.11
CA MET A 11 -15.38 -25.69 1.90
C MET A 11 -14.61 -25.86 0.60
N TRP A 12 -14.19 -27.07 0.27
CA TRP A 12 -13.50 -27.35 -0.98
C TRP A 12 -14.36 -27.01 -2.20
N CYS A 13 -15.64 -27.40 -2.20
CA CYS A 13 -16.59 -27.02 -3.24
C CYS A 13 -16.76 -25.49 -3.34
N ALA A 14 -16.87 -24.80 -2.20
CA ALA A 14 -16.98 -23.33 -2.18
C ALA A 14 -15.73 -22.65 -2.74
N PHE A 15 -14.53 -23.09 -2.34
CA PHE A 15 -13.26 -22.57 -2.87
C PHE A 15 -13.11 -22.85 -4.37
N ALA A 16 -13.57 -24.00 -4.86
CA ALA A 16 -13.57 -24.30 -6.30
C ALA A 16 -14.43 -23.30 -7.07
N LEU A 17 -15.67 -23.06 -6.65
CA LEU A 17 -16.57 -22.09 -7.28
C LEU A 17 -15.99 -20.67 -7.23
N PHE A 18 -15.44 -20.27 -6.09
CA PHE A 18 -14.79 -18.98 -5.92
C PHE A 18 -13.57 -18.85 -6.85
N SER A 19 -12.74 -19.88 -6.97
CA SER A 19 -11.57 -19.86 -7.86
C SER A 19 -11.95 -19.67 -9.32
N LEU A 20 -13.07 -20.24 -9.78
CA LEU A 20 -13.57 -20.02 -11.14
C LEU A 20 -14.12 -18.60 -11.31
N GLY A 21 -14.97 -18.16 -10.38
CA GLY A 21 -15.58 -16.83 -10.43
C GLY A 21 -14.55 -15.70 -10.39
N PHE A 22 -13.57 -15.77 -9.48
CA PHE A 22 -12.52 -14.76 -9.35
C PHE A 22 -11.64 -14.67 -10.59
N ARG A 23 -11.30 -15.81 -11.21
CA ARG A 23 -10.56 -15.80 -12.48
C ARG A 23 -11.35 -15.08 -13.56
N HIS A 24 -12.64 -15.39 -13.71
CA HIS A 24 -13.47 -14.75 -14.72
C HIS A 24 -13.56 -13.23 -14.50
N HIS A 25 -13.79 -12.79 -13.27
CA HIS A 25 -13.84 -11.36 -12.94
C HIS A 25 -12.51 -10.65 -13.18
N LEU A 26 -11.37 -11.29 -12.85
CA LEU A 26 -10.03 -10.74 -13.09
C LEU A 26 -9.75 -10.48 -14.56
N PHE A 27 -10.30 -11.29 -15.48
CA PHE A 27 -10.10 -11.09 -16.92
C PHE A 27 -11.03 -10.05 -17.54
N TYR A 28 -12.30 -9.99 -17.10
CA TYR A 28 -13.33 -9.23 -17.82
C TYR A 28 -13.67 -7.87 -17.20
N THR A 29 -13.61 -7.75 -15.87
CA THR A 29 -14.19 -6.60 -15.15
C THR A 29 -13.13 -5.69 -14.51
N TYR A 30 -12.00 -6.25 -14.08
CA TYR A 30 -10.96 -5.46 -13.42
C TYR A 30 -10.04 -4.80 -14.46
N GLY A 31 -10.12 -3.47 -14.57
CA GLY A 31 -9.12 -2.68 -15.28
C GLY A 31 -7.75 -2.85 -14.62
N LYS A 32 -6.67 -2.83 -15.42
CA LYS A 32 -5.29 -2.91 -14.92
C LYS A 32 -4.95 -1.65 -14.11
N GLY A 33 -5.34 -1.63 -12.84
CA GLY A 33 -4.92 -0.61 -11.87
C GLY A 33 -3.47 -0.79 -11.45
N ASN A 34 -2.99 0.13 -10.61
CA ASN A 34 -1.62 0.16 -10.10
C ASN A 34 -1.19 -1.21 -9.53
N ASP A 35 -0.18 -1.84 -10.14
CA ASP A 35 0.29 -3.16 -9.72
C ASP A 35 1.06 -3.03 -8.39
N SER A 36 0.60 -3.75 -7.37
CA SER A 36 1.24 -3.78 -6.06
C SER A 36 2.36 -4.83 -5.95
N GLY A 37 2.73 -5.49 -7.05
CA GLY A 37 3.90 -6.36 -7.13
C GLY A 37 3.87 -7.54 -6.15
N GLY A 38 2.67 -8.01 -5.78
CA GLY A 38 2.50 -9.13 -4.85
C GLY A 38 2.72 -8.78 -3.37
N LYS A 39 2.85 -7.51 -2.98
CA LYS A 39 3.07 -7.10 -1.58
C LYS A 39 2.04 -7.65 -0.60
N LEU A 40 0.78 -7.78 -1.04
CA LEU A 40 -0.34 -8.32 -0.24
C LEU A 40 -0.17 -9.80 0.15
N PHE A 41 0.66 -10.55 -0.57
CA PHE A 41 0.85 -11.98 -0.32
C PHE A 41 1.52 -12.24 1.03
N GLY A 42 2.50 -11.42 1.43
CA GLY A 42 3.18 -11.56 2.71
C GLY A 42 2.22 -11.39 3.89
N ASP A 43 1.36 -10.38 3.81
CA ASP A 43 0.34 -10.10 4.84
C ASP A 43 -0.68 -11.25 4.92
N PHE A 44 -1.11 -11.79 3.77
CA PHE A 44 -2.00 -12.94 3.72
C PHE A 44 -1.40 -14.19 4.39
N VAL A 45 -0.14 -14.50 4.10
CA VAL A 45 0.55 -15.66 4.71
C VAL A 45 0.68 -15.49 6.23
N SER A 46 0.99 -14.28 6.71
CA SER A 46 1.08 -13.99 8.14
C SER A 46 -0.26 -14.17 8.85
N LEU A 47 -1.35 -13.71 8.23
CA LEU A 47 -2.71 -13.93 8.73
C LEU A 47 -3.05 -15.42 8.75
N ALA A 48 -2.73 -16.18 7.69
CA ALA A 48 -2.97 -17.62 7.63
C ALA A 48 -2.23 -18.39 8.75
N ILE A 49 -0.96 -18.06 9.02
CA ILE A 49 -0.20 -18.64 10.13
C ILE A 49 -0.84 -18.26 11.48
N GLY A 50 -1.33 -17.03 11.61
CA GLY A 50 -2.11 -16.60 12.79
C GLY A 50 -3.34 -17.47 13.02
N CYS A 51 -4.10 -17.80 11.97
CA CYS A 51 -5.25 -18.70 12.04
C CYS A 51 -4.85 -20.11 12.49
N ILE A 52 -3.70 -20.63 12.03
CA ILE A 52 -3.19 -21.95 12.46
C ILE A 52 -2.91 -21.95 13.96
N ILE A 53 -2.23 -20.92 14.48
CA ILE A 53 -1.93 -20.81 15.92
C ILE A 53 -3.23 -20.78 16.75
N ILE A 54 -4.23 -20.00 16.32
CA ILE A 54 -5.52 -19.95 17.00
C ILE A 54 -6.21 -21.33 16.98
N SER A 55 -6.13 -22.05 15.86
CA SER A 55 -6.67 -23.41 15.72
C SER A 55 -5.98 -24.39 16.67
N GLU A 56 -4.65 -24.32 16.80
CA GLU A 56 -3.88 -25.19 17.70
C GLU A 56 -4.21 -24.93 19.18
N ILE A 57 -4.29 -23.66 19.59
CA ILE A 57 -4.68 -23.28 20.95
C ILE A 57 -6.10 -23.76 21.27
N THR A 58 -7.03 -23.59 20.32
CA THR A 58 -8.42 -24.04 20.48
C THR A 58 -8.48 -25.57 20.58
N MET A 59 -7.71 -26.28 19.76
CA MET A 59 -7.63 -27.74 19.79
C MET A 59 -7.02 -28.26 21.10
N PHE A 60 -5.98 -27.59 21.60
CA PHE A 60 -5.39 -27.87 22.91
C PHE A 60 -6.42 -27.72 24.03
N GLY A 61 -7.19 -26.62 24.04
CA GLY A 61 -8.24 -26.37 25.02
C GLY A 61 -9.33 -27.45 25.03
N ILE A 62 -9.82 -27.85 23.85
CA ILE A 62 -10.86 -28.89 23.72
C ILE A 62 -10.35 -30.26 24.19
N LEU A 63 -9.11 -30.63 23.84
CA LEU A 63 -8.51 -31.91 24.23
C LEU A 63 -8.16 -31.96 25.71
N GLY A 64 -7.72 -30.84 26.29
CA GLY A 64 -7.46 -30.71 27.73
C GLY A 64 -8.73 -30.95 28.56
N LEU A 65 -9.87 -30.42 28.12
CA LEU A 65 -11.15 -30.62 28.80
C LEU A 65 -11.67 -32.06 28.70
N LYS A 66 -11.32 -32.78 27.62
CA LYS A 66 -11.76 -34.16 27.36
C LYS A 66 -10.87 -35.23 28.01
N GLY A 67 -9.88 -34.85 28.82
CA GLY A 67 -9.03 -35.79 29.56
C GLY A 67 -8.09 -36.61 28.67
N GLY A 68 -7.68 -36.07 27.51
CA GLY A 68 -6.75 -36.72 26.58
C GLY A 68 -5.32 -36.80 27.15
N ALA A 69 -5.08 -37.73 28.07
CA ALA A 69 -3.81 -37.87 28.80
C ALA A 69 -2.59 -38.10 27.90
N VAL A 70 -2.78 -38.69 26.72
CA VAL A 70 -1.68 -39.00 25.77
C VAL A 70 -1.52 -37.92 24.69
N SER A 71 -2.60 -37.21 24.33
CA SER A 71 -2.59 -36.24 23.23
C SER A 71 -2.13 -34.84 23.65
N ALA A 72 -2.33 -34.46 24.92
CA ALA A 72 -1.91 -33.17 25.44
C ALA A 72 -0.38 -32.93 25.35
N PRO A 73 0.51 -33.86 25.78
CA PRO A 73 1.96 -33.63 25.69
C PRO A 73 2.49 -33.63 24.24
N LEU A 74 1.82 -34.32 23.32
CA LEU A 74 2.19 -34.33 21.89
C LEU A 74 1.94 -32.96 21.21
N LEU A 75 1.02 -32.17 21.75
CA LEU A 75 0.63 -30.86 21.21
C LEU A 75 1.59 -29.74 21.61
N ILE A 76 2.31 -29.90 22.72
CA ILE A 76 3.31 -28.94 23.21
C ILE A 76 4.44 -28.69 22.20
N PRO A 77 5.17 -29.71 21.69
CA PRO A 77 6.21 -29.47 20.69
C PRO A 77 5.64 -28.93 19.38
N LEU A 78 4.38 -29.23 19.06
CA LEU A 78 3.71 -28.73 17.87
C LEU A 78 3.48 -27.20 17.97
N ILE A 79 2.95 -26.72 19.09
CA ILE A 79 2.75 -25.27 19.34
C ILE A 79 4.10 -24.54 19.31
N VAL A 80 5.15 -25.11 19.92
CA VAL A 80 6.50 -24.52 19.90
C VAL A 80 7.04 -24.46 18.47
N GLY A 81 6.87 -25.54 17.70
CA GLY A 81 7.25 -25.61 16.29
C GLY A 81 6.55 -24.54 15.45
N THR A 82 5.24 -24.36 15.63
CA THR A 82 4.45 -23.35 14.91
C THR A 82 4.89 -21.92 15.24
N PHE A 83 5.22 -21.64 16.50
CA PHE A 83 5.73 -20.33 16.90
C PHE A 83 7.13 -20.06 16.31
N MET A 84 8.00 -21.06 16.32
CA MET A 84 9.34 -20.97 15.76
C MET A 84 9.30 -20.79 14.23
N PHE A 85 8.40 -21.52 13.57
CA PHE A 85 8.15 -21.40 12.13
C PHE A 85 7.61 -20.01 11.75
N LYS A 86 6.71 -19.44 12.56
CA LYS A 86 6.24 -18.06 12.38
C LYS A 86 7.39 -17.06 12.46
N SER A 87 8.29 -17.21 13.43
CA SER A 87 9.47 -16.33 13.55
C SER A 87 10.42 -16.50 12.36
N TYR A 88 10.64 -17.73 11.91
CA TYR A 88 11.50 -18.04 10.77
C TYR A 88 10.98 -17.41 9.47
N ILE A 89 9.71 -17.61 9.14
CA ILE A 89 9.08 -17.01 7.95
C ILE A 89 9.13 -15.49 8.03
N ASN A 90 8.86 -14.91 9.21
CA ASN A 90 8.90 -13.46 9.37
C ASN A 90 10.28 -12.86 9.10
N GLN A 91 11.36 -13.55 9.47
CA GLN A 91 12.71 -13.05 9.24
C GLN A 91 13.13 -13.17 7.77
N GLN A 92 12.82 -14.29 7.12
CA GLN A 92 13.31 -14.55 5.77
C GLN A 92 12.43 -13.91 4.67
N HIS A 93 11.11 -14.06 4.74
CA HIS A 93 10.21 -13.66 3.65
C HIS A 93 9.89 -12.16 3.62
N TYR A 94 9.83 -11.49 4.78
CA TYR A 94 9.56 -10.06 4.81
C TYR A 94 10.74 -9.22 4.30
N TYR A 95 11.97 -9.72 4.41
CA TYR A 95 13.13 -8.99 3.91
C TYR A 95 13.13 -8.91 2.38
N VAL A 96 12.90 -10.05 1.72
CA VAL A 96 12.92 -10.18 0.25
C VAL A 96 11.68 -9.54 -0.40
N THR A 97 10.52 -9.61 0.25
CA THR A 97 9.29 -9.01 -0.29
C THR A 97 9.26 -7.48 -0.16
N LYS A 98 10.00 -6.93 0.81
CA LYS A 98 9.97 -5.48 1.10
C LYS A 98 10.94 -4.68 0.25
N HIS A 99 12.05 -5.28 -0.19
CA HIS A 99 13.10 -4.56 -0.91
C HIS A 99 13.40 -5.25 -2.24
N LEU A 100 13.48 -4.46 -3.30
CA LEU A 100 13.99 -4.93 -4.58
C LEU A 100 15.51 -5.09 -4.47
N PRO A 101 16.08 -6.29 -4.72
CA PRO A 101 17.52 -6.49 -4.65
C PRO A 101 18.22 -5.67 -5.75
N SER A 102 19.23 -4.89 -5.36
CA SER A 102 19.96 -4.00 -6.28
C SER A 102 20.60 -4.76 -7.45
N THR A 103 20.99 -6.02 -7.25
CA THR A 103 21.55 -6.86 -8.32
C THR A 103 20.56 -7.06 -9.46
N GLN A 104 19.27 -7.32 -9.14
CA GLN A 104 18.24 -7.47 -10.16
C GLN A 104 17.93 -6.12 -10.82
N ALA A 105 17.91 -5.03 -10.05
CA ALA A 105 17.70 -3.70 -10.61
C ALA A 105 18.79 -3.33 -11.64
N VAL A 106 20.06 -3.63 -11.34
CA VAL A 106 21.18 -3.40 -12.26
C VAL A 106 21.09 -4.30 -13.49
N GLU A 107 20.74 -5.58 -13.31
CA GLU A 107 20.58 -6.50 -14.44
C GLU A 107 19.50 -6.03 -15.41
N GLU A 108 18.36 -5.59 -14.89
CA GLU A 108 17.27 -5.04 -15.71
C GLU A 108 17.65 -3.71 -16.35
N ASP A 109 18.39 -2.85 -15.65
CA ASP A 109 18.87 -1.59 -16.23
C ASP A 109 19.81 -1.84 -17.41
N ILE A 110 20.77 -2.77 -17.27
CA ILE A 110 21.70 -3.17 -18.34
C ILE A 110 20.97 -3.67 -19.58
N LYS A 111 19.92 -4.48 -19.42
CA LYS A 111 19.10 -5.00 -20.54
C LYS A 111 18.40 -3.89 -21.32
N ASN A 112 18.06 -2.79 -20.64
CA ASN A 112 17.29 -1.69 -21.23
C ASN A 112 18.18 -0.53 -21.72
N ILE A 113 19.50 -0.59 -21.54
CA ILE A 113 20.44 0.44 -22.03
C ILE A 113 20.21 0.70 -23.53
N GLY A 114 19.80 1.94 -23.85
CA GLY A 114 19.55 2.39 -25.23
C GLY A 114 18.08 2.52 -25.63
N GLN A 115 17.14 1.96 -24.87
CA GLN A 115 15.69 2.08 -25.12
C GLN A 115 14.96 2.95 -24.10
N ILE A 116 15.66 3.47 -23.09
CA ILE A 116 15.07 4.19 -21.96
C ILE A 116 14.79 5.65 -22.35
N ASN A 117 13.51 6.00 -22.43
CA ASN A 117 13.06 7.39 -22.51
C ASN A 117 12.59 7.82 -21.10
N PHE A 118 13.14 8.89 -20.54
CA PHE A 118 12.78 9.39 -19.20
C PHE A 118 11.64 10.42 -19.20
N ASP A 119 11.09 10.75 -20.37
CA ASP A 119 10.05 11.78 -20.51
C ASP A 119 8.76 11.41 -19.74
N PHE A 120 8.50 10.11 -19.54
CA PHE A 120 7.36 9.65 -18.73
C PHE A 120 7.43 10.10 -17.26
N VAL A 121 8.62 10.35 -16.70
CA VAL A 121 8.77 10.69 -15.27
C VAL A 121 8.42 12.16 -15.00
N ARG A 122 8.56 13.03 -16.02
CA ARG A 122 8.58 14.49 -15.86
C ARG A 122 7.31 15.06 -15.22
N ASP A 123 6.14 14.51 -15.56
CA ASP A 123 4.84 14.99 -15.05
C ASP A 123 4.04 13.91 -14.30
N SER A 124 4.56 12.68 -14.15
CA SER A 124 3.85 11.54 -13.53
C SER A 124 3.44 11.77 -12.07
N TYR A 125 4.16 12.61 -11.33
CA TYR A 125 3.89 12.92 -9.92
C TYR A 125 3.32 14.32 -9.70
N ARG A 126 2.87 14.99 -10.77
CA ARG A 126 2.20 16.28 -10.65
C ARG A 126 0.85 16.08 -9.96
N GLN A 127 0.57 16.85 -8.91
CA GLN A 127 -0.72 16.78 -8.26
C GLN A 127 -1.82 17.24 -9.24
N PRO A 128 -2.98 16.56 -9.29
CA PRO A 128 -4.08 16.93 -10.20
C PRO A 128 -4.60 18.36 -9.97
N ALA A 129 -4.35 18.94 -8.79
CA ALA A 129 -4.66 20.33 -8.47
C ALA A 129 -3.81 21.35 -9.26
N PHE A 130 -2.60 20.96 -9.72
CA PHE A 130 -1.70 21.83 -10.49
C PHE A 130 -1.84 21.67 -12.01
N GLU A 131 -2.72 20.76 -12.47
CA GLU A 131 -3.01 20.57 -13.89
C GLU A 131 -3.96 21.66 -14.41
N LYS A 132 -4.94 22.04 -13.59
CA LYS A 132 -5.86 23.12 -13.88
C LYS A 132 -5.27 24.42 -13.34
N ARG A 133 -4.74 25.26 -14.24
CA ARG A 133 -4.64 26.70 -13.94
C ARG A 133 -6.07 27.17 -13.73
N TYR A 134 -6.50 27.31 -12.48
CA TYR A 134 -7.67 28.12 -12.17
C TYR A 134 -7.41 29.46 -12.85
N LEU A 135 -8.26 29.83 -13.81
CA LEU A 135 -8.36 31.21 -14.24
C LEU A 135 -8.47 32.01 -12.93
N GLU A 136 -7.49 32.88 -12.67
CA GLU A 136 -7.55 33.76 -11.50
C GLU A 136 -8.97 34.32 -11.45
N PRO A 137 -9.69 34.21 -10.32
CA PRO A 137 -11.04 34.74 -10.26
C PRO A 137 -10.96 36.22 -10.62
N GLU A 138 -11.89 36.69 -11.47
CA GLU A 138 -11.88 38.03 -12.08
C GLU A 138 -11.72 39.17 -11.06
N ASN A 139 -12.00 38.88 -9.78
CA ASN A 139 -11.86 39.78 -8.65
C ASN A 139 -10.44 39.92 -8.06
N MET A 140 -9.47 39.08 -8.45
CA MET A 140 -8.09 39.17 -7.93
C MET A 140 -7.26 40.28 -8.61
N SER A 141 -7.59 40.63 -9.85
CA SER A 141 -7.04 41.83 -10.53
C SER A 141 -7.54 43.14 -9.88
N VAL A 142 -8.78 43.13 -9.36
CA VAL A 142 -9.40 44.27 -8.66
C VAL A 142 -8.79 44.50 -7.27
N VAL A 143 -8.26 43.46 -6.63
CA VAL A 143 -7.47 43.62 -5.39
C VAL A 143 -6.10 44.18 -5.74
N ARG A 144 -5.36 43.58 -6.70
CA ARG A 144 -4.03 44.07 -7.11
C ARG A 144 -4.04 45.54 -7.60
N GLY A 145 -5.11 45.96 -8.27
CA GLY A 145 -5.31 47.37 -8.66
C GLY A 145 -5.49 48.32 -7.47
N ARG A 146 -6.29 47.93 -6.47
CA ARG A 146 -6.50 48.71 -5.23
C ARG A 146 -5.24 48.81 -4.37
N ASP A 147 -4.44 47.75 -4.32
CA ASP A 147 -3.17 47.73 -3.60
C ASP A 147 -2.17 48.72 -4.22
N THR A 148 -2.19 48.82 -5.56
CA THR A 148 -1.31 49.72 -6.34
C THR A 148 -1.76 51.18 -6.23
N GLU A 149 -3.07 51.46 -6.28
CA GLU A 149 -3.62 52.80 -6.04
C GLU A 149 -3.44 53.27 -4.59
N SER A 150 -3.57 52.37 -3.61
CA SER A 150 -3.35 52.72 -2.20
C SER A 150 -1.88 52.97 -1.86
N GLN A 151 -0.93 52.37 -2.59
CA GLN A 151 0.49 52.71 -2.46
C GLN A 151 0.87 54.02 -3.18
N ALA A 152 0.21 54.35 -4.30
CA ALA A 152 0.42 55.63 -4.98
C ALA A 152 -0.11 56.84 -4.19
N PHE A 153 -1.14 56.65 -3.35
CA PHE A 153 -1.61 57.69 -2.42
C PHE A 153 -0.69 57.88 -1.20
N MET A 154 0.22 56.94 -0.92
CA MET A 154 1.12 56.99 0.24
C MET A 154 2.51 57.57 -0.09
N THR A 155 2.77 57.97 -1.34
CA THR A 155 3.93 58.81 -1.67
C THR A 155 3.57 60.28 -1.43
N PRO A 156 4.28 61.01 -0.55
CA PRO A 156 4.10 62.45 -0.44
C PRO A 156 4.39 63.11 -1.78
N ASP A 157 3.52 64.05 -2.14
CA ASP A 157 3.77 65.06 -3.15
C ASP A 157 5.06 65.83 -2.78
N ASN A 158 6.14 65.59 -3.52
CA ASN A 158 7.41 66.30 -3.38
C ASN A 158 7.47 67.60 -4.21
N SER A 159 6.35 68.08 -4.78
CA SER A 159 6.31 69.26 -5.64
C SER A 159 6.34 70.60 -4.88
N LEU A 160 6.31 70.59 -3.54
CA LEU A 160 6.52 71.80 -2.73
C LEU A 160 7.97 72.02 -2.27
N ALA A 161 8.92 71.14 -2.64
CA ALA A 161 10.34 71.30 -2.30
C ALA A 161 11.17 72.05 -3.36
N GLU A 162 10.63 72.31 -4.56
CA GLU A 162 11.35 73.04 -5.63
C GLU A 162 11.15 74.56 -5.64
N ILE A 163 10.34 75.14 -4.73
CA ILE A 163 10.02 76.58 -4.74
C ILE A 163 10.88 77.41 -3.75
N VAL A 164 11.85 76.81 -3.04
CA VAL A 164 12.71 77.55 -2.06
C VAL A 164 14.19 77.61 -2.45
N VAL A 165 14.57 77.17 -3.66
CA VAL A 165 15.93 77.41 -4.18
C VAL A 165 15.86 77.95 -5.61
N GLN A 166 15.47 79.23 -5.72
CA GLN A 166 15.90 80.08 -6.82
C GLN A 166 15.99 81.54 -6.38
#